data_AF-A0A7J9ERE8-F1
#
_entry.id   AF-A0A7J9ERE8-F1
#
_cell.length_a   1.000
_cell.length_b   1.000
_cell.length_c   1.000
_cell.angle_alpha   90.00
_cell.angle_beta   90.00
_cell.angle_gamma   90.00
#
_symmetry.space_group_name_H-M   'P 1'
#
loop_
_entity.id
_entity.type
_entity.pdbx_description
1 polymer ?
#
loop_
_entity_poly.entity_id
_entity_poly.type
_entity_poly.pdbx_seq_one_letter_code
_entity_poly.pdbx_strand_id
1 'polypeptide(L)'
;MADPESPTAKDSAAPTTEPHHTQTQVDDTAAKLSNLTFKIWPPTQRTRDAEEASAAAKLIEEEAFSVAGASFSTDEDGIEILQVYSKEISKRMLDTVKARAAAATDSTPSGSAEVDSNNVGTAVGEEDSSSSVKAED
;
A
#
# COMPACT_ATOMS: atom_id res chain seq x y z
N MET A 1 -49.50 4.47 54.56
CA MET A 1 -50.28 5.45 53.78
C MET A 1 -49.70 5.44 52.37
N ALA A 2 -50.16 4.54 51.49
CA ALA A 2 -51.41 4.55 50.73
C ALA A 2 -51.25 5.34 49.41
N ASP A 3 -51.19 4.59 48.30
CA ASP A 3 -51.49 5.04 46.95
C ASP A 3 -52.83 5.79 46.89
N PRO A 4 -52.94 6.73 45.95
CA PRO A 4 -54.20 6.86 45.23
C PRO A 4 -54.03 6.86 43.70
N GLU A 5 -54.51 5.77 43.09
CA GLU A 5 -55.58 5.70 42.08
C GLU A 5 -55.39 6.39 40.70
N SER A 6 -55.53 5.57 39.66
CA SER A 6 -55.71 5.95 38.26
C SER A 6 -57.21 6.03 37.89
N PRO A 7 -57.64 6.96 37.03
CA PRO A 7 -58.89 6.78 36.28
C PRO A 7 -58.72 6.96 34.75
N THR A 8 -58.99 5.86 34.06
CA THR A 8 -59.79 5.65 32.82
C THR A 8 -59.87 6.71 31.69
N ALA A 9 -59.49 6.21 30.50
CA ALA A 9 -59.94 6.43 29.11
C ALA A 9 -60.86 7.60 28.69
N LYS A 10 -60.48 8.25 27.57
CA LYS A 10 -61.35 8.76 26.47
C LYS A 10 -60.52 8.77 25.16
N ASP A 11 -60.87 7.91 24.21
CA ASP A 11 -61.52 8.24 22.92
C ASP A 11 -60.50 8.71 21.84
N SER A 12 -59.99 7.80 20.99
CA SER A 12 -60.55 7.47 19.68
C SER A 12 -60.65 8.65 18.70
N ALA A 13 -59.58 8.90 17.93
CA ALA A 13 -59.71 9.43 16.57
C ALA A 13 -58.47 9.03 15.75
N ALA A 14 -58.69 8.12 14.80
CA ALA A 14 -57.76 7.85 13.72
C ALA A 14 -57.49 9.10 12.87
N PRO A 15 -56.36 9.13 12.15
CA PRO A 15 -56.39 9.59 10.78
C PRO A 15 -56.03 8.42 9.87
N THR A 16 -56.99 8.03 9.03
CA THR A 16 -56.76 7.16 7.88
C THR A 16 -56.76 8.03 6.62
N THR A 17 -55.72 7.84 5.78
CA THR A 17 -55.76 7.88 4.28
C THR A 17 -55.73 9.27 3.61
N GLU A 18 -54.90 9.66 2.63
CA GLU A 18 -53.79 9.15 1.76
C GLU A 18 -53.28 10.40 0.93
N PRO A 19 -52.45 10.31 -0.15
CA PRO A 19 -51.13 9.70 -0.40
C PRO A 19 -50.05 10.82 -0.56
N HIS A 20 -48.74 10.56 -0.60
CA HIS A 20 -47.91 10.55 -1.81
C HIS A 20 -46.44 10.22 -1.42
N HIS A 21 -45.88 9.14 -1.99
CA HIS A 21 -44.45 8.92 -2.34
C HIS A 21 -43.40 8.96 -1.20
N THR A 22 -42.75 7.85 -0.79
CA THR A 22 -41.76 7.12 -1.60
C THR A 22 -41.43 5.79 -0.91
N GLN A 23 -42.00 4.68 -1.40
CA GLN A 23 -41.68 3.31 -0.99
C GLN A 23 -40.81 2.61 -2.06
N THR A 24 -39.79 3.31 -2.58
CA THR A 24 -38.89 2.80 -3.64
C THR A 24 -37.40 2.87 -3.25
N GLN A 25 -37.07 3.32 -2.04
CA GLN A 25 -35.67 3.66 -1.71
C GLN A 25 -34.76 2.46 -1.40
N VAL A 26 -35.31 1.29 -1.03
CA VAL A 26 -34.49 0.12 -0.63
C VAL A 26 -33.99 -0.70 -1.81
N ASP A 27 -34.80 -0.86 -2.86
CA ASP A 27 -34.44 -1.63 -4.05
C ASP A 27 -33.49 -0.85 -4.97
N ASP A 28 -33.70 0.47 -5.11
CA ASP A 28 -32.79 1.36 -5.85
C ASP A 28 -31.43 1.46 -5.16
N THR A 29 -31.38 1.46 -3.83
CA THR A 29 -30.10 1.49 -3.08
C THR A 29 -29.35 0.17 -3.26
N ALA A 30 -30.03 -0.98 -3.21
CA ALA A 30 -29.41 -2.29 -3.43
C ALA A 30 -28.87 -2.46 -4.86
N ALA A 31 -29.61 -2.00 -5.87
CA ALA A 31 -29.15 -1.99 -7.27
C ALA A 31 -27.97 -1.03 -7.48
N LYS A 32 -27.93 0.11 -6.76
CA LYS A 32 -26.84 1.09 -6.87
C LYS A 32 -25.57 0.63 -6.16
N LEU A 33 -25.69 -0.10 -5.06
CA LEU A 33 -24.57 -0.72 -4.36
C LEU A 33 -23.91 -1.84 -5.17
N SER A 34 -24.70 -2.70 -5.83
CA SER A 34 -24.15 -3.74 -6.73
C SER A 34 -23.41 -3.12 -7.93
N ASN A 35 -23.98 -2.09 -8.56
CA ASN A 35 -23.28 -1.31 -9.60
C ASN A 35 -22.00 -0.63 -9.08
N LEU A 36 -21.99 -0.19 -7.81
CA LEU A 36 -20.81 0.39 -7.18
C LEU A 36 -19.74 -0.69 -6.91
N THR A 37 -20.11 -1.89 -6.46
CA THR A 37 -19.21 -3.03 -6.24
C THR A 37 -18.48 -3.44 -7.52
N PHE A 38 -19.16 -3.48 -8.67
CA PHE A 38 -18.54 -3.77 -9.97
C PHE A 38 -17.72 -2.62 -10.55
N LYS A 39 -17.85 -1.39 -10.03
CA LYS A 39 -17.03 -0.23 -10.43
C LYS A 39 -15.80 -0.04 -9.55
N ILE A 40 -15.84 -0.55 -8.31
CA ILE A 40 -14.72 -0.54 -7.36
C ILE A 40 -13.81 -1.76 -7.58
N TRP A 41 -14.31 -2.82 -8.19
CA TRP A 41 -13.56 -4.05 -8.48
C TRP A 41 -13.52 -4.33 -9.99
N PRO A 42 -12.38 -4.76 -10.57
CA PRO A 42 -11.11 -5.08 -9.93
C PRO A 42 -10.28 -3.85 -9.54
N PRO A 43 -9.38 -3.96 -8.54
CA PRO A 43 -8.52 -2.87 -8.12
C PRO A 43 -7.67 -2.40 -9.29
N THR A 44 -7.48 -1.09 -9.38
CA THR A 44 -6.64 -0.50 -10.43
C THR A 44 -5.22 -1.09 -10.38
N GLN A 45 -4.54 -1.12 -11.53
CA GLN A 45 -3.17 -1.63 -11.65
C GLN A 45 -2.24 -1.01 -10.60
N ARG A 46 -2.38 0.30 -10.35
CA ARG A 46 -1.59 1.01 -9.34
C ARG A 46 -1.71 0.41 -7.94
N THR A 47 -2.92 0.02 -7.53
CA THR A 47 -3.13 -0.60 -6.21
C THR A 47 -2.49 -1.99 -6.17
N ARG A 48 -2.59 -2.75 -7.26
CA ARG A 48 -1.97 -4.08 -7.35
C ARG A 48 -0.44 -4.00 -7.29
N ASP A 49 0.15 -3.08 -8.04
CA ASP A 49 1.61 -2.86 -8.06
C ASP A 49 2.13 -2.39 -6.69
N ALA A 50 1.34 -1.59 -5.96
CA ALA A 50 1.68 -1.14 -4.61
C ALA A 50 1.67 -2.29 -3.60
N GLU A 51 0.67 -3.18 -3.67
CA GLU A 51 0.61 -4.39 -2.85
C GLU A 51 1.77 -5.33 -3.16
N GLU A 52 2.12 -5.53 -4.43
CA GLU A 52 3.27 -6.34 -4.86
C GLU A 52 4.59 -5.76 -4.33
N ALA A 53 4.80 -4.44 -4.47
CA ALA A 53 5.97 -3.78 -3.93
C ALA A 53 6.05 -3.88 -2.40
N SER A 54 4.92 -3.78 -1.70
CA SER A 54 4.86 -3.96 -0.25
C SER A 54 5.20 -5.38 0.17
N ALA A 55 4.67 -6.39 -0.55
CA ALA A 55 5.00 -7.79 -0.30
C ALA A 55 6.49 -8.06 -0.51
N ALA A 56 7.07 -7.54 -1.59
CA ALA A 56 8.50 -7.65 -1.86
C ALA A 56 9.35 -6.99 -0.76
N ALA A 57 8.98 -5.80 -0.27
CA ALA A 57 9.69 -5.13 0.80
C ALA A 57 9.72 -5.95 2.11
N LYS A 58 8.60 -6.58 2.47
CA LYS A 58 8.52 -7.46 3.66
C LYS A 58 9.43 -8.69 3.52
N LEU A 59 9.43 -9.31 2.35
CA LEU A 59 10.31 -10.45 2.07
C LEU A 59 11.79 -10.05 2.17
N ILE A 60 12.14 -8.89 1.59
CA ILE A 60 13.51 -8.35 1.65
C ILE A 60 13.97 -8.14 3.10
N GLU A 61 13.12 -7.53 3.94
CA GLU A 61 13.41 -7.30 5.36
C GLU A 61 13.58 -8.62 6.13
N GLU A 62 12.64 -9.55 6.00
CA GLU A 62 12.65 -10.81 6.74
C GLU A 62 13.90 -11.63 6.42
N GLU A 63 14.27 -11.72 5.13
CA GLU A 63 15.46 -12.46 4.73
C GLU A 63 16.75 -11.78 5.19
N ALA A 64 16.85 -10.45 5.06
CA ALA A 64 18.03 -9.72 5.53
C ALA A 64 18.17 -9.82 7.06
N PHE A 65 17.06 -9.77 7.78
CA PHE A 65 17.03 -9.95 9.23
C PHE A 65 17.47 -11.36 9.63
N SER A 66 17.00 -12.40 8.92
CA SER A 66 17.42 -13.78 9.18
C SER A 66 18.92 -13.98 8.94
N VAL A 67 19.48 -13.43 7.86
CA VAL A 67 20.91 -13.52 7.54
C VAL A 67 21.76 -12.78 8.58
N ALA A 68 21.37 -11.56 8.95
CA ALA A 68 22.07 -10.80 9.97
C ALA A 68 21.95 -11.46 11.36
N GLY A 69 20.77 -11.97 11.72
CA GLY A 69 20.52 -12.69 12.97
C GLY A 69 21.24 -14.02 13.07
N ALA A 70 21.50 -14.71 11.95
CA ALA A 70 22.32 -15.92 11.93
C ALA A 70 23.82 -15.64 12.13
N SER A 71 24.26 -14.39 11.93
CA SER A 71 25.64 -13.95 12.15
C SER A 71 25.88 -13.48 13.60
N PHE A 72 24.84 -13.46 14.44
CA PHE A 72 24.91 -12.95 15.80
C PHE A 72 25.68 -13.89 16.74
N SER A 73 26.81 -13.41 17.25
CA SER A 73 27.47 -13.91 18.46
C SER A 73 27.27 -12.89 19.59
N THR A 74 27.31 -13.31 20.86
CA THR A 74 27.11 -12.38 22.00
C THR A 74 28.24 -11.36 22.20
N ASP A 75 29.35 -11.54 21.48
CA ASP A 75 30.52 -10.65 21.48
C ASP A 75 30.65 -9.85 20.17
N GLU A 76 29.78 -10.10 19.17
CA GLU A 76 29.81 -9.37 17.91
C GLU A 76 29.26 -7.97 18.13
N ASP A 77 30.09 -6.95 17.84
CA ASP A 77 29.71 -5.56 17.98
C ASP A 77 28.38 -5.35 17.25
N GLY A 78 27.34 -4.88 17.95
CA GLY A 78 26.00 -4.72 17.36
C GLY A 78 25.97 -3.84 16.10
N ILE A 79 27.04 -3.09 15.86
CA ILE A 79 27.28 -2.35 14.61
C ILE A 79 27.50 -3.26 13.40
N GLU A 80 28.16 -4.41 13.56
CA GLU A 80 28.38 -5.38 12.48
C GLU A 80 27.05 -5.98 12.03
N ILE A 81 26.14 -6.27 12.97
CA ILE A 81 24.79 -6.76 12.66
C ILE A 81 24.03 -5.74 11.81
N LEU A 82 24.07 -4.45 12.18
CA LEU A 82 23.45 -3.35 11.41
C LEU A 82 24.08 -3.20 10.02
N GLN A 83 25.39 -3.39 9.92
CA GLN A 83 26.12 -3.31 8.65
C GLN A 83 25.75 -4.46 7.72
N VAL A 84 25.71 -5.69 8.23
CA VAL A 84 25.28 -6.89 7.48
C VAL A 84 23.85 -6.71 7.01
N TYR A 85 22.94 -6.25 7.87
CA TYR A 85 21.55 -5.97 7.50
C TYR A 85 21.45 -4.91 6.39
N SER A 86 22.09 -3.75 6.55
CA SER A 86 22.05 -2.66 5.55
C SER A 86 22.58 -3.10 4.18
N LYS A 87 23.65 -3.92 4.19
CA LYS A 87 24.24 -4.50 3.00
C LYS A 87 23.29 -5.50 2.32
N GLU A 88 22.66 -6.38 3.10
CA GLU A 88 21.75 -7.39 2.57
C GLU A 88 20.43 -6.79 2.04
N ILE A 89 19.88 -5.77 2.70
CA ILE A 89 18.73 -5.01 2.21
C ILE A 89 19.04 -4.42 0.83
N SER A 90 20.15 -3.70 0.71
CA SER A 90 20.54 -3.04 -0.54
C SER A 90 20.70 -4.04 -1.69
N LYS A 91 21.33 -5.19 -1.41
CA LYS A 91 21.50 -6.27 -2.38
C LYS A 91 20.17 -6.84 -2.86
N ARG A 92 19.28 -7.22 -1.94
CA ARG A 92 17.98 -7.81 -2.30
C ARG A 92 17.03 -6.83 -2.98
N MET A 93 17.11 -5.55 -2.63
CA MET A 93 16.39 -4.51 -3.36
C MET A 93 16.81 -4.48 -4.83
N LEU A 94 18.11 -4.52 -5.12
CA LEU A 94 18.63 -4.56 -6.48
C LEU A 94 18.22 -5.84 -7.23
N ASP A 95 18.30 -6.99 -6.58
CA ASP A 95 17.89 -8.27 -7.17
C ASP A 95 16.39 -8.27 -7.51
N THR A 96 15.55 -7.71 -6.64
CA THR A 96 14.10 -7.59 -6.84
C THR A 96 13.76 -6.67 -8.01
N VAL A 97 14.37 -5.48 -8.10
CA VAL A 97 14.11 -4.59 -9.23
C VAL A 97 14.62 -5.18 -10.55
N LYS A 98 15.71 -5.94 -10.52
CA LYS A 98 16.23 -6.64 -11.69
C LYS A 98 15.31 -7.77 -12.13
N ALA A 99 14.80 -8.57 -11.20
CA ALA A 99 13.81 -9.61 -11.49
C ALA A 99 12.52 -9.01 -12.06
N ARG A 100 12.06 -7.88 -11.50
CA ARG A 100 10.90 -7.15 -12.01
C ARG A 100 11.13 -6.60 -13.42
N ALA A 101 12.32 -6.05 -13.70
CA ALA A 101 12.68 -5.58 -15.02
C ALA A 101 12.70 -6.73 -16.05
N ALA A 102 13.23 -7.90 -15.68
CA ALA A 102 13.21 -9.09 -16.52
C ALA A 102 11.77 -9.57 -16.80
N ALA A 103 10.92 -9.64 -15.77
CA ALA A 103 9.51 -10.02 -15.93
C ALA A 103 8.71 -9.03 -16.81
N ALA A 104 9.06 -7.74 -16.79
CA ALA A 104 8.48 -6.74 -17.67
C ALA A 104 8.89 -6.93 -19.14
N THR A 105 10.10 -7.42 -19.41
CA THR A 105 10.57 -7.69 -20.79
C THR A 105 9.95 -8.95 -21.41
N ASP A 106 9.66 -9.97 -20.59
CA ASP A 106 8.96 -11.19 -21.03
C ASP A 106 7.46 -10.97 -21.29
N SER A 107 6.90 -9.87 -20.78
CA SER A 107 5.48 -9.53 -20.93
C SER A 107 5.16 -8.75 -22.22
N THR A 108 6.05 -8.73 -23.22
CA THR A 108 5.83 -7.99 -24.47
C THR A 108 4.62 -8.56 -25.27
N PRO A 109 3.50 -7.82 -25.43
CA PRO A 109 2.55 -8.12 -26.49
C PRO A 109 3.20 -7.80 -27.84
N SER A 110 3.14 -8.77 -28.76
CA SER A 110 3.51 -8.61 -30.16
C SER A 110 2.92 -7.31 -30.76
N GLY A 111 3.77 -6.29 -30.95
CA GLY A 111 3.44 -5.01 -31.58
C GLY A 111 4.72 -4.28 -32.00
N SER A 112 4.89 -4.10 -33.32
CA SER A 112 6.11 -3.62 -33.98
C SER A 112 6.45 -2.14 -33.77
N ALA A 113 7.76 -1.87 -33.96
CA ALA A 113 8.41 -0.66 -34.49
C ALA A 113 8.90 0.45 -33.51
N GLU A 114 10.23 0.45 -33.38
CA GLU A 114 11.21 1.57 -33.42
C GLU A 114 10.88 2.94 -32.81
N VAL A 115 11.74 3.37 -31.86
CA VAL A 115 12.34 4.72 -31.92
C VAL A 115 13.75 4.74 -31.32
N ASP A 116 14.69 4.89 -32.25
CA ASP A 116 15.92 5.68 -32.26
C ASP A 116 16.77 5.82 -30.98
N SER A 117 17.95 5.23 -31.09
CA SER A 117 19.13 5.52 -30.28
C SER A 117 19.64 6.91 -30.63
N ASN A 118 19.71 7.84 -29.68
CA ASN A 118 20.70 8.94 -29.66
C ASN A 118 20.58 9.79 -28.37
N ASN A 119 21.41 9.52 -27.36
CA ASN A 119 22.09 10.60 -26.65
C ASN A 119 23.37 10.07 -25.97
N VAL A 120 24.49 10.22 -26.68
CA VAL A 120 25.85 10.15 -26.13
C VAL A 120 26.40 11.57 -26.05
N GLY A 121 26.99 11.90 -24.91
CA GLY A 121 27.74 13.14 -24.64
C GLY A 121 27.26 13.77 -23.32
N THR A 122 28.07 13.98 -22.29
CA THR A 122 29.49 14.33 -22.29
C THR A 122 30.06 14.11 -20.87
N ALA A 123 31.29 13.61 -20.84
CA ALA A 123 32.12 13.40 -19.67
C ALA A 123 32.61 14.71 -19.01
N VAL A 124 33.24 14.56 -17.84
CA VAL A 124 34.04 15.53 -17.04
C VAL A 124 33.24 16.21 -15.91
N GLY A 125 33.68 16.26 -14.66
CA GLY A 125 34.96 15.88 -14.06
C GLY A 125 34.82 15.78 -12.54
N GLU A 126 35.83 15.14 -11.95
CA GLU A 126 36.05 14.95 -10.53
C GLU A 126 36.35 16.28 -9.83
N GLU A 127 35.78 16.51 -8.65
CA GLU A 127 36.49 17.23 -7.59
C GLU A 127 35.96 16.85 -6.21
N ASP A 128 36.86 16.22 -5.46
CA ASP A 128 36.95 16.16 -4.01
C ASP A 128 36.37 17.41 -3.34
N SER A 129 35.36 17.24 -2.49
CA SER A 129 35.02 18.23 -1.48
C SER A 129 35.36 17.64 -0.11
N SER A 130 36.64 17.77 0.22
CA SER A 130 37.26 17.62 1.53
C SER A 130 36.36 18.06 2.69
N SER A 131 36.06 17.13 3.58
CA SER A 131 35.49 17.38 4.91
C SER A 131 36.60 17.79 5.87
N SER A 132 36.70 19.08 6.17
CA SER A 132 37.57 19.60 7.23
C SER A 132 36.75 19.70 8.53
N VAL A 133 36.90 18.72 9.44
CA VAL A 133 36.42 18.83 10.82
C VAL A 133 37.52 19.45 11.69
N LYS A 134 37.25 20.67 12.18
CA LYS A 134 38.13 21.39 13.10
C LYS A 134 37.86 20.90 14.52
N ALA A 135 38.87 20.30 15.14
CA ALA A 135 38.90 20.01 16.56
C ALA A 135 39.10 21.32 17.34
N GLU A 136 38.24 21.59 18.32
CA GLU A 136 38.40 22.63 19.32
C GLU A 136 38.76 21.98 20.66
N ASP A 137 39.75 22.60 21.31
CA ASP A 137 40.37 22.29 22.60
C ASP A 137 39.47 22.72 23.77
#